data_AF-A0A485CS13-F1
#
_entry.id   AF-A0A485CS13-F1
#
_cell.length_a   1.000
_cell.length_b   1.000
_cell.length_c   1.000
_cell.angle_alpha   90.00
_cell.angle_beta   90.00
_cell.angle_gamma   90.00
#
_symmetry.space_group_name_H-M   'P 1'
#
loop_
_entity.id
_entity.type
_entity.pdbx_description
1 polymer ?
#
loop_
_entity_poly.entity_id
_entity_poly.type
_entity_poly.pdbx_seq_one_letter_code
_entity_poly.pdbx_strand_id
1 'polypeptide(L)'
;MSIWQQNYDPAGNIWLSSFIASLPILFFFFALIKLKLKGYVAATWTVAIALSVALLFYKMPVDRALTSVVYGFFYGLWPIAWIIIAAVFVYKISVKTGQFEIIRSSILSITPTSACRC
;
A
#
# COMPACT_ATOMS: atom_id res chain seq x y z
N MET A 1 -5.97 18.50 27.76
CA MET A 1 -5.74 18.04 26.37
C MET A 1 -6.73 18.77 25.47
N SER A 2 -6.28 19.74 24.66
CA SER A 2 -7.15 20.37 23.68
C SER A 2 -7.32 19.43 22.49
N ILE A 3 -8.56 19.04 22.22
CA ILE A 3 -8.92 18.25 21.04
C ILE A 3 -8.84 19.21 19.85
N TRP A 4 -7.90 18.97 18.93
CA TRP A 4 -7.89 19.69 17.66
C TRP A 4 -9.11 19.24 16.85
N GLN A 5 -9.98 20.19 16.51
CA GLN A 5 -11.17 19.96 15.68
C GLN A 5 -10.75 20.03 14.22
N GLN A 6 -10.92 18.91 13.49
CA GLN A 6 -10.59 18.85 12.07
C GLN A 6 -11.63 19.64 11.27
N ASN A 7 -11.26 20.84 10.81
CA ASN A 7 -12.09 21.61 9.90
C ASN A 7 -11.87 21.13 8.46
N TYR A 8 -12.91 20.54 7.86
CA TYR A 8 -12.89 20.03 6.49
C TYR A 8 -13.13 21.12 5.44
N ASP A 9 -13.62 22.30 5.86
CA ASP A 9 -13.93 23.42 4.95
C ASP A 9 -13.18 24.71 5.33
N PRO A 10 -11.87 24.79 5.03
CA PRO A 10 -11.09 26.02 5.22
C PRO A 10 -11.42 27.13 4.21
N ALA A 11 -12.10 26.81 3.09
CA ALA A 11 -12.37 27.75 1.98
C ALA A 11 -13.84 28.23 1.90
N GLY A 12 -14.73 27.73 2.77
CA GLY A 12 -16.17 28.01 2.73
C GLY A 12 -16.92 27.31 1.59
N ASN A 13 -16.25 26.39 0.89
CA ASN A 13 -16.84 25.53 -0.14
C ASN A 13 -16.16 24.15 -0.11
N ILE A 14 -16.94 23.15 0.29
CA ILE A 14 -16.47 21.77 0.46
C ILE A 14 -15.93 21.15 -0.84
N TRP A 15 -16.44 21.58 -2.00
CA TRP A 15 -16.00 21.08 -3.31
C TRP A 15 -14.57 21.53 -3.62
N LEU A 16 -14.26 22.80 -3.34
CA LEU A 16 -12.94 23.36 -3.58
C LEU A 16 -11.91 22.77 -2.61
N SER A 17 -12.29 22.65 -1.34
CA SER A 17 -11.46 22.00 -0.31
C SER A 17 -11.17 20.54 -0.66
N SER A 18 -12.17 19.79 -1.15
CA SER A 18 -11.98 18.39 -1.56
C SER A 18 -11.05 18.24 -2.77
N PHE A 19 -11.14 19.15 -3.75
CA PHE A 19 -10.24 19.13 -4.90
C PHE A 19 -8.78 19.34 -4.48
N ILE A 20 -8.54 20.27 -3.57
CA ILE A 20 -7.19 20.56 -3.04
C ILE A 20 -6.68 19.38 -2.19
N ALA A 21 -7.54 18.72 -1.40
CA ALA A 21 -7.18 17.50 -0.68
C ALA A 21 -6.76 16.35 -1.61
N SER A 22 -7.30 16.29 -2.83
CA SER A 22 -6.98 15.23 -3.81
C SER A 22 -5.62 15.43 -4.51
N LEU A 23 -5.03 16.63 -4.43
CA LEU A 23 -3.82 17.03 -5.16
C LEU A 23 -2.62 16.09 -4.94
N PRO A 24 -2.29 15.66 -3.69
CA PRO A 24 -1.19 14.73 -3.47
C PRO A 24 -1.43 13.36 -4.11
N ILE A 25 -2.68 12.89 -4.14
CA ILE A 25 -3.06 11.60 -4.74
C ILE A 25 -2.89 11.68 -6.27
N LEU A 26 -3.40 12.74 -6.89
CA LEU A 26 -3.24 12.98 -8.33
C LEU A 26 -1.76 13.07 -8.72
N PHE A 27 -0.96 13.79 -7.91
CA PHE A 27 0.48 13.87 -8.13
C PHE A 27 1.17 12.52 -8.03
N PHE A 28 0.80 11.69 -7.06
CA PHE A 28 1.36 10.34 -6.89
C PHE A 28 1.09 9.46 -8.12
N PHE A 29 -0.16 9.41 -8.59
CA PHE A 29 -0.50 8.66 -9.80
C PHE A 29 0.23 9.21 -11.03
N PHE A 30 0.30 10.53 -11.19
CA PHE A 30 1.01 11.16 -12.29
C PHE A 30 2.51 10.80 -12.29
N ALA A 31 3.14 10.80 -11.11
CA ALA A 31 4.55 10.45 -10.94
C ALA A 31 4.84 8.98 -11.32
N LEU A 32 3.91 8.06 -11.03
CA LEU A 32 4.06 6.65 -11.39
C LEU A 32 3.75 6.39 -12.87
N ILE A 33 2.66 6.94 -13.40
CA ILE A 33 2.19 6.66 -14.76
C ILE A 33 3.07 7.35 -15.80
N LYS A 34 3.36 8.64 -15.62
CA LYS A 34 4.03 9.47 -16.64
C LYS A 34 5.54 9.55 -16.42
N LEU A 35 5.97 9.82 -15.19
CA LEU A 35 7.39 10.02 -14.87
C LEU A 35 8.13 8.69 -14.63
N LYS A 36 7.41 7.56 -14.47
CA LYS A 36 7.96 6.22 -14.25
C LYS A 36 9.05 6.19 -13.15
N LEU A 37 8.88 7.00 -12.11
CA LEU A 37 9.83 7.08 -11.00
C LEU A 37 9.76 5.82 -10.15
N LYS A 38 10.85 5.50 -9.46
CA LYS A 38 10.85 4.44 -8.45
C LYS A 38 9.85 4.82 -7.35
N GLY A 39 9.01 3.86 -6.93
CA GLY A 39 7.90 4.12 -6.01
C GLY A 39 8.30 4.83 -4.72
N TYR A 40 9.49 4.55 -4.17
CA TYR A 40 9.99 5.24 -2.98
C TYR A 40 10.25 6.73 -3.23
N VAL A 41 10.78 7.12 -4.39
CA VAL A 41 11.05 8.52 -4.74
C VAL A 41 9.74 9.28 -4.94
N ALA A 42 8.81 8.68 -5.68
CA ALA A 42 7.48 9.25 -5.89
C ALA A 42 6.75 9.46 -4.55
N ALA A 43 6.80 8.46 -3.66
CA ALA A 43 6.19 8.55 -2.33
C ALA A 43 6.78 9.68 -1.48
N THR A 44 8.11 9.83 -1.43
CA THR A 44 8.76 10.92 -0.66
C THR A 44 8.30 12.30 -1.14
N TRP A 45 8.24 12.53 -2.45
CA TRP A 45 7.76 13.79 -3.01
C TRP A 45 6.27 14.01 -2.72
N THR A 46 5.43 12.98 -2.84
CA THR A 46 4.01 13.07 -2.50
C THR A 46 3.79 13.42 -1.03
N VAL A 47 4.56 12.85 -0.10
CA VAL A 47 4.47 13.17 1.34
C VAL A 47 4.86 14.62 1.59
N ALA A 48 5.91 15.14 0.93
CA ALA A 48 6.30 16.54 1.05
C ALA A 48 5.19 17.50 0.57
N ILE A 49 4.55 17.17 -0.56
CA ILE A 49 3.42 17.95 -1.09
C ILE A 49 2.22 17.87 -0.15
N ALA A 50 1.88 16.68 0.35
CA ALA A 50 0.78 16.49 1.30
C ALA A 50 1.00 17.29 2.59
N LEU A 51 2.23 17.29 3.13
CA LEU A 51 2.60 18.11 4.30
C LEU A 51 2.45 19.60 4.01
N SER A 52 2.90 20.05 2.83
CA SER A 52 2.80 21.45 2.43
C SER A 52 1.33 21.92 2.36
N VAL A 53 0.45 21.08 1.79
CA VAL A 53 -0.99 21.35 1.73
C VAL A 53 -1.62 21.35 3.13
N ALA A 54 -1.26 20.39 3.99
CA ALA A 54 -1.80 20.29 5.35
C ALA A 54 -1.42 21.50 6.23
N LEU A 55 -0.19 22.00 6.11
CA LEU A 55 0.30 23.15 6.87
C LEU A 55 -0.25 24.47 6.32
N LEU A 56 -0.17 24.70 5.01
CA LEU A 56 -0.49 26.00 4.42
C LEU A 56 -1.99 26.20 4.20
N PHE A 57 -2.71 25.16 3.77
CA PHE A 57 -4.13 25.28 3.40
C PHE A 57 -5.05 24.92 4.56
N TYR A 58 -4.80 23.79 5.23
CA TYR A 58 -5.63 23.32 6.35
C TYR A 58 -5.21 23.90 7.72
N LYS A 59 -4.12 24.68 7.77
CA LYS A 59 -3.59 25.31 9.00
C LYS A 59 -3.46 24.33 10.16
N MET A 60 -3.08 23.09 9.85
CA MET A 60 -2.90 22.05 10.87
C MET A 60 -1.65 22.38 11.71
N PRO A 61 -1.71 22.24 13.06
CA PRO A 61 -0.54 22.46 13.89
C PRO A 61 0.57 21.46 13.55
N VAL A 62 1.82 21.93 13.50
CA VAL A 62 2.98 21.16 13.03
C VAL A 62 3.15 19.86 13.82
N ASP A 63 2.91 19.89 15.13
CA ASP A 63 2.99 18.71 16.00
C ASP A 63 2.06 17.58 15.52
N ARG A 64 0.82 17.93 15.14
CA ARG A 64 -0.17 16.96 14.66
C ARG A 64 0.15 16.48 13.24
N ALA A 65 0.63 17.38 12.39
CA ALA A 65 1.02 17.05 11.02
C ALA A 65 2.20 16.06 10.98
N LEU A 66 3.24 16.27 11.80
CA LEU A 66 4.35 15.33 11.87
C LEU A 66 3.94 14.00 12.49
N THR A 67 3.14 14.03 13.56
CA THR A 67 2.63 12.82 14.20
C THR A 67 1.79 11.99 13.24
N SER A 68 0.98 12.61 12.37
CA SER A 68 0.15 11.89 11.40
C SER A 68 0.99 11.21 10.31
N VAL A 69 2.10 11.83 9.87
CA VAL A 69 3.04 11.20 8.92
C VAL A 69 3.66 9.95 9.52
N VAL A 70 4.19 10.05 10.75
CA VAL A 70 4.80 8.92 11.46
C VAL A 70 3.78 7.81 11.69
N TYR A 71 2.59 8.18 12.17
CA TYR A 71 1.50 7.24 12.40
C TYR A 71 1.10 6.52 11.10
N GLY A 72 0.92 7.25 10.01
CA GLY A 72 0.58 6.68 8.70
C GLY A 72 1.67 5.73 8.17
N PHE A 73 2.94 6.06 8.36
CA PHE A 73 4.06 5.22 7.94
C PHE A 73 4.06 3.87 8.68
N PHE A 74 3.96 3.88 10.00
CA PHE A 74 3.90 2.65 10.78
C PHE A 74 2.62 1.86 10.51
N TYR A 75 1.48 2.54 10.40
CA TYR A 75 0.19 1.91 10.11
C TYR A 75 0.18 1.24 8.73
N GLY A 76 0.89 1.79 7.75
CA GLY A 76 1.05 1.16 6.44
C GLY A 76 2.02 -0.03 6.47
N LEU A 77 3.18 0.13 7.11
CA LEU A 77 4.20 -0.93 7.15
C LEU A 77 3.79 -2.15 7.96
N TRP A 78 3.03 -1.95 9.04
CA TRP A 78 2.68 -3.02 9.98
C TRP A 78 1.87 -4.17 9.33
N PRO A 79 0.73 -3.91 8.64
CA PRO A 79 0.01 -4.95 7.91
C PRO A 79 0.84 -5.59 6.80
N ILE A 80 1.64 -4.78 6.07
CA ILE A 80 2.49 -5.27 4.97
C ILE A 80 3.54 -6.26 5.48
N ALA A 81 4.18 -5.96 6.61
CA ALA A 81 5.17 -6.84 7.23
C ALA A 81 4.56 -8.20 7.60
N TRP A 82 3.34 -8.20 8.15
CA TRP A 82 2.64 -9.43 8.52
C TRP A 82 2.23 -10.29 7.31
N ILE A 83 1.81 -9.65 6.22
CA ILE A 83 1.51 -10.34 4.95
C ILE A 83 2.77 -11.00 4.39
N ILE A 84 3.90 -10.29 4.36
CA ILE A 84 5.17 -10.82 3.82
C ILE A 84 5.66 -11.99 4.69
N ILE A 85 5.59 -11.88 6.01
CA ILE A 85 6.01 -12.95 6.93
C ILE A 85 5.16 -14.20 6.72
N ALA A 86 3.83 -14.07 6.67
CA ALA A 86 2.95 -15.19 6.40
C ALA A 86 3.23 -15.84 5.03
N ALA A 87 3.42 -15.03 3.98
CA ALA A 87 3.72 -15.53 2.64
C ALA A 87 5.06 -16.29 2.57
N VAL A 88 6.12 -15.75 3.20
CA VAL A 88 7.43 -16.40 3.25
C VAL A 88 7.37 -17.68 4.10
N PHE A 89 6.63 -17.68 5.21
CA PHE A 89 6.44 -18.87 6.03
C PHE A 89 5.78 -20.00 5.24
N VAL A 90 4.67 -19.71 4.56
CA VAL A 90 3.98 -20.69 3.70
C VAL A 90 4.90 -21.15 2.56
N TYR A 91 5.62 -20.24 1.90
CA TYR A 91 6.58 -20.59 0.85
C TYR A 91 7.66 -21.55 1.36
N LYS A 92 8.25 -21.27 2.53
CA LYS A 92 9.27 -22.12 3.15
C LYS A 92 8.73 -23.49 3.53
N ILE A 93 7.50 -23.58 4.04
CA ILE A 93 6.82 -24.86 4.28
C ILE A 93 6.63 -25.60 2.96
N SER A 94 5.99 -25.00 1.96
CA SER A 94 5.71 -25.65 0.67
C SER A 94 6.98 -26.19 -0.04
N VAL A 95 8.09 -25.45 0.01
CA VAL A 95 9.38 -25.90 -0.55
C VAL A 95 10.00 -27.04 0.27
N LYS A 96 9.86 -27.02 1.61
CA LYS A 96 10.40 -28.06 2.50
C LYS A 96 9.59 -29.34 2.49
N THR A 97 8.26 -29.27 2.39
CA THR A 97 7.40 -30.46 2.50
C THR A 97 7.49 -31.35 1.25
N GLY A 98 8.03 -30.88 0.12
CA GLY A 98 8.21 -31.71 -1.08
C GLY A 98 6.92 -32.32 -1.65
N GLN A 99 5.74 -31.88 -1.16
CA GLN A 99 4.40 -32.42 -1.46
C GLN A 99 3.98 -32.18 -2.92
N PHE A 100 4.85 -31.58 -3.72
CA PHE A 100 4.67 -31.48 -5.17
C PHE A 100 4.86 -32.85 -5.86
N GLU A 101 5.72 -33.73 -5.34
CA GLU A 101 5.85 -35.11 -5.88
C GLU A 101 4.64 -35.98 -5.51
N ILE A 102 4.05 -35.79 -4.34
CA ILE A 102 2.86 -36.56 -3.91
C ILE A 102 1.63 -36.12 -4.72
N ILE A 103 1.41 -34.82 -4.93
CA ILE A 103 0.31 -34.33 -5.80
C ILE A 103 0.54 -34.75 -7.26
N ARG A 104 1.79 -34.73 -7.76
CA ARG A 104 2.15 -35.25 -9.09
C ARG A 104 1.90 -36.75 -9.23
N SER A 105 2.24 -37.55 -8.21
CA SER A 105 1.93 -38.99 -8.18
C SER A 105 0.43 -39.27 -8.13
N SER A 106 -0.36 -38.42 -7.47
CA SER A 106 -1.83 -38.57 -7.42
C SER A 106 -2.51 -38.18 -8.73
N ILE A 107 -2.01 -37.16 -9.44
CA ILE A 107 -2.49 -36.81 -10.79
C ILE A 107 -2.09 -37.89 -11.81
N LEU A 108 -0.88 -38.46 -11.69
CA LEU A 108 -0.44 -39.59 -12.49
C LEU A 108 -1.20 -40.89 -12.17
N SER A 109 -1.59 -41.12 -10.91
CA SER A 109 -2.38 -42.31 -10.53
C SER A 109 -3.85 -42.22 -10.94
N ILE A 110 -4.37 -41.02 -11.21
CA ILE A 110 -5.73 -40.80 -11.72
C ILE A 110 -5.75 -40.82 -13.26
N THR A 111 -4.59 -40.90 -13.92
CA THR A 111 -4.53 -41.16 -15.37
C THR A 111 -4.55 -42.68 -15.60
N PRO A 112 -5.69 -43.30 -15.97
CA PRO A 112 -5.65 -44.65 -16.50
C PRO A 112 -4.81 -44.61 -17.77
N THR A 113 -3.66 -45.26 -17.75
CA THR A 113 -2.94 -45.68 -18.94
C THR A 113 -3.86 -46.49 -19.84
N SER A 114 -4.54 -45.82 -20.75
CA SER A 114 -5.29 -46.40 -21.85
C SER A 114 -4.82 -45.79 -23.18
N ALA A 115 -3.51 -45.83 -23.43
CA ALA A 115 -2.95 -45.75 -24.78
C ALA A 115 -1.45 -46.09 -24.75
N CYS A 116 -1.12 -47.30 -24.28
CA CYS A 116 -0.03 -48.03 -24.92
C CYS A 116 -0.64 -48.68 -26.15
N ARG A 117 -0.41 -48.11 -27.33
CA ARG A 117 -0.45 -48.86 -28.58
C ARG A 117 0.85 -48.54 -29.30
N CYS A 118 1.59 -49.63 -29.48
CA CYS A 118 2.85 -49.87 -30.17
C CYS A 118 3.42 -48.75 -31.05
#